data_AF-A0A552UWK3-F1
#
_entry.id   AF-A0A552UWK3-F1
#
_cell.length_a   1.000
_cell.length_b   1.000
_cell.length_c   1.000
_cell.angle_alpha   90.00
_cell.angle_beta   90.00
_cell.angle_gamma   90.00
#
_symmetry.space_group_name_H-M   'P 1'
#
loop_
_entity.id
_entity.type
_entity.pdbx_description
1 polymer ?
#
loop_
_entity_poly.entity_id
_entity_poly.type
_entity_poly.pdbx_seq_one_letter_code
_entity_poly.pdbx_strand_id
1 'polypeptide(L)'
;MTRYETIQSLGDNFIKLMGKGLVPTHILDWKVYYEAYIREAEILTLHRGKRNKTRAACNVAENYKISERSMFNVIAFMEGC
;
A
#
# COMPACT_ATOMS: atom_id res chain seq x y z
N MET A 1 -0.93 -7.79 -13.63
CA MET A 1 0.25 -7.43 -12.84
C MET A 1 0.04 -6.05 -12.26
N THR A 2 -0.05 -5.92 -10.94
CA THR A 2 -0.27 -4.64 -10.27
C THR A 2 1.04 -3.84 -10.18
N ARG A 3 0.96 -2.52 -9.90
CA ARG A 3 2.19 -1.74 -9.64
C ARG A 3 2.90 -2.27 -8.40
N TYR A 4 2.14 -2.71 -7.40
CA TYR A 4 2.68 -3.36 -6.21
C TYR A 4 3.50 -4.62 -6.54
N GLU A 5 2.95 -5.54 -7.34
CA GLU A 5 3.67 -6.76 -7.76
C GLU A 5 4.97 -6.41 -8.51
N THR A 6 4.92 -5.38 -9.36
CA THR A 6 6.11 -4.89 -10.06
C THR A 6 7.17 -4.38 -9.07
N ILE A 7 6.77 -3.53 -8.12
CA ILE A 7 7.64 -3.00 -7.07
C ILE A 7 8.24 -4.15 -6.23
N GLN A 8 7.44 -5.17 -5.91
CA GLN A 8 7.89 -6.34 -5.16
C GLN A 8 8.90 -7.17 -5.95
N SER A 9 8.68 -7.36 -7.26
CA SER A 9 9.60 -8.09 -8.14
C SER A 9 10.97 -7.42 -8.32
N LEU A 10 11.04 -6.10 -8.13
CA LEU A 10 12.29 -5.35 -8.22
C LEU A 10 13.27 -5.66 -7.07
N GLY A 11 12.78 -6.12 -5.91
CA GLY A 11 13.63 -6.42 -4.74
C GLY A 11 14.61 -5.29 -4.42
N ASP A 12 15.90 -5.63 -4.27
CA ASP A 12 16.97 -4.66 -3.97
C ASP A 12 17.16 -3.60 -5.06
N ASN A 13 16.75 -3.87 -6.31
CA ASN A 13 16.84 -2.88 -7.38
C ASN A 13 15.90 -1.71 -7.14
N PHE A 14 14.80 -1.89 -6.41
CA PHE A 14 13.92 -0.79 -6.03
C PHE A 14 14.67 0.27 -5.21
N ILE A 15 15.46 -0.16 -4.22
CA ILE A 15 16.29 0.73 -3.39
C ILE A 15 17.36 1.43 -4.24
N LYS A 16 18.01 0.70 -5.16
CA LYS A 16 19.00 1.29 -6.08
C LYS A 16 18.38 2.36 -6.99
N LEU A 17 17.18 2.13 -7.50
CA LEU A 17 16.46 3.08 -8.35
C LEU A 17 16.04 4.33 -7.57
N MET A 18 15.62 4.19 -6.32
CA MET A 18 15.36 5.32 -5.42
C MET A 18 16.64 6.12 -5.14
N GLY A 19 17.75 5.45 -4.82
CA GLY A 19 19.04 6.11 -4.56
C GLY A 19 19.60 6.87 -5.77
N LYS A 20 19.19 6.49 -6.99
CA LYS A 20 19.53 7.18 -8.24
C LYS A 20 18.51 8.26 -8.66
N GLY A 21 17.45 8.47 -7.88
CA GLY A 21 16.39 9.43 -8.18
C GLY A 21 15.47 9.03 -9.34
N LEU A 22 15.52 7.77 -9.79
CA LEU A 22 14.64 7.25 -10.86
C LEU A 22 13.25 6.87 -10.34
N VAL A 23 13.14 6.59 -9.05
CA VAL A 23 11.88 6.30 -8.37
C VAL A 23 11.72 7.31 -7.22
N PRO A 24 10.57 7.99 -7.10
CA PRO A 24 10.33 8.90 -5.99
C PRO A 24 10.36 8.17 -4.64
N THR A 25 10.99 8.78 -3.64
CA THR A 25 11.17 8.19 -2.30
C THR A 25 9.85 7.90 -1.58
N HIS A 26 8.82 8.73 -1.79
CA HIS A 26 7.50 8.53 -1.19
C HIS A 26 6.81 7.21 -1.63
N ILE A 27 7.25 6.58 -2.73
CA ILE A 27 6.74 5.28 -3.15
C ILE A 27 7.11 4.18 -2.14
N LEU A 28 8.20 4.36 -1.38
CA LEU A 28 8.54 3.46 -0.27
C LEU A 28 7.49 3.55 0.84
N ASP A 29 7.10 4.76 1.25
CA ASP A 29 6.06 4.96 2.25
C ASP A 29 4.73 4.37 1.78
N TRP A 30 4.38 4.60 0.50
CA TRP A 30 3.17 4.06 -0.10
C TRP A 30 3.17 2.54 -0.12
N LYS A 31 4.32 1.91 -0.39
CA LYS A 31 4.46 0.46 -0.31
C LYS A 31 4.17 -0.04 1.10
N VAL A 32 4.74 0.60 2.12
CA VAL A 32 4.50 0.25 3.53
C VAL A 32 3.02 0.38 3.90
N TYR A 33 2.36 1.47 3.50
CA TYR A 33 0.94 1.68 3.77
C TYR A 33 0.07 0.63 3.07
N TYR A 34 0.38 0.29 1.82
CA TYR A 34 -0.36 -0.71 1.06
C TYR A 34 -0.20 -2.12 1.65
N GLU A 35 0.98 -2.48 2.11
CA GLU A 35 1.23 -3.76 2.81
C GLU A 35 0.51 -3.83 4.16
N ALA A 36 0.41 -2.71 4.88
CA ALA A 36 -0.41 -2.65 6.10
C ALA A 36 -1.90 -2.81 5.77
N TYR A 37 -2.38 -2.23 4.67
CA TYR A 37 -3.76 -2.39 4.20
C TYR A 37 -4.10 -3.81 3.80
N ILE A 38 -3.20 -4.52 3.11
CA ILE A 38 -3.41 -5.93 2.77
C ILE A 38 -3.60 -6.75 4.05
N ARG A 39 -2.69 -6.59 5.03
CA ARG A 39 -2.75 -7.28 6.33
C ARG A 39 -4.03 -6.96 7.09
N GLU A 40 -4.41 -5.68 7.16
CA GLU A 40 -5.63 -5.27 7.85
C GLU A 40 -6.89 -5.83 7.18
N ALA A 41 -6.92 -5.86 5.84
CA ALA A 41 -8.01 -6.45 5.09
C ALA A 41 -8.12 -7.97 5.33
N GLU A 42 -7.00 -8.67 5.46
CA GLU A 42 -6.96 -10.10 5.83
C GLU A 42 -7.50 -10.32 7.24
N ILE A 43 -7.04 -9.55 8.23
CA ILE A 43 -7.53 -9.59 9.62
C ILE A 43 -9.04 -9.38 9.69
N LEU A 44 -9.55 -8.36 8.99
CA LEU A 44 -10.99 -8.09 8.94
C LEU A 44 -11.78 -9.20 8.24
N THR A 45 -11.18 -9.86 7.24
CA THR A 45 -11.79 -11.01 6.56
C THR A 45 -11.90 -12.19 7.52
N LEU A 46 -10.87 -12.47 8.32
CA LEU A 46 -10.88 -13.54 9.32
C LEU A 46 -11.93 -13.29 10.42
N HIS A 47 -12.07 -12.05 10.90
CA HIS A 47 -13.00 -11.74 11.98
C HIS A 47 -14.46 -11.56 11.54
N ARG A 48 -14.71 -11.09 10.31
CA ARG A 48 -16.06 -10.72 9.84
C ARG A 48 -16.59 -11.59 8.70
N GLY A 49 -15.81 -12.56 8.23
CA GLY A 49 -16.15 -13.43 7.10
C GLY A 49 -16.24 -12.72 5.74
N LYS A 50 -15.93 -11.42 5.67
CA LYS A 50 -15.94 -10.65 4.42
C LYS A 50 -14.83 -9.61 4.39
N ARG A 51 -14.25 -9.43 3.20
CA ARG A 51 -13.22 -8.42 2.96
C ARG A 51 -13.84 -7.02 2.98
N ASN A 52 -13.51 -6.22 3.99
CA ASN A 52 -13.97 -4.84 4.10
C ASN A 52 -12.85 -3.87 3.74
N LYS A 53 -12.66 -3.63 2.44
CA LYS A 53 -11.59 -2.78 1.90
C LYS A 53 -11.64 -1.35 2.46
N THR A 54 -12.83 -0.75 2.52
CA THR A 54 -13.01 0.62 3.04
C THR A 54 -12.59 0.71 4.50
N ARG A 55 -13.03 -0.23 5.35
CA ARG A 55 -12.65 -0.21 6.77
C ARG A 55 -11.16 -0.44 6.97
N ALA A 56 -10.55 -1.34 6.20
CA ALA A 56 -9.10 -1.55 6.25
C ALA A 56 -8.34 -0.27 5.87
N ALA A 57 -8.78 0.44 4.82
CA ALA A 57 -8.17 1.70 4.40
C ALA A 57 -8.29 2.78 5.49
N CYS A 58 -9.47 2.94 6.12
CA CYS A 58 -9.66 3.89 7.22
C CYS A 58 -8.76 3.57 8.43
N ASN A 59 -8.72 2.31 8.87
CA ASN A 59 -7.89 1.88 10.00
C ASN A 59 -6.40 2.15 9.75
N VAL A 60 -5.90 1.86 8.54
CA VAL A 60 -4.50 2.14 8.18
C VAL A 60 -4.22 3.64 8.09
N ALA A 61 -5.14 4.42 7.50
CA ALA A 61 -5.00 5.87 7.44
C ALA A 61 -4.85 6.49 8.84
N GLU A 62 -5.67 6.04 9.79
CA GLU A 62 -5.61 6.45 11.19
C GLU A 62 -4.29 6.03 11.85
N ASN A 63 -3.86 4.77 11.69
CA ASN A 63 -2.63 4.25 12.28
C ASN A 63 -1.37 4.99 11.82
N TYR A 64 -1.31 5.35 10.53
CA TYR A 64 -0.18 6.07 9.94
C TYR A 64 -0.36 7.59 9.95
N LYS A 65 -1.44 8.11 10.54
CA LYS A 65 -1.75 9.55 10.63
C LYS A 65 -1.75 10.26 9.27
N ILE A 66 -2.27 9.58 8.24
CA ILE A 66 -2.49 10.14 6.90
C ILE A 66 -3.98 10.33 6.64
N SER A 67 -4.34 11.16 5.67
CA SER A 67 -5.74 11.30 5.29
C SER A 67 -6.27 10.02 4.62
N GLU A 68 -7.55 9.71 4.82
CA GLU A 68 -8.20 8.59 4.12
C GLU A 68 -8.09 8.75 2.60
N ARG A 69 -8.22 9.98 2.09
CA ARG A 69 -8.01 10.29 0.67
C ARG A 69 -6.62 9.88 0.20
N SER A 70 -5.58 10.20 0.98
CA SER A 70 -4.22 9.76 0.67
C SER A 70 -4.13 8.24 0.62
N MET A 71 -4.78 7.55 1.57
CA MET A 71 -4.78 6.10 1.59
C MET A 71 -5.49 5.48 0.39
N PHE A 72 -6.63 6.02 -0.03
CA PHE A 72 -7.32 5.58 -1.25
C PHE A 72 -6.50 5.85 -2.51
N ASN A 73 -5.78 6.98 -2.57
CA ASN A 73 -4.86 7.25 -3.68
C ASN A 73 -3.70 6.25 -3.72
N VAL A 74 -3.16 5.85 -2.57
CA VAL A 74 -2.14 4.80 -2.48
C VAL A 74 -2.68 3.48 -3.01
N ILE A 75 -3.89 3.09 -2.59
CA ILE A 75 -4.53 1.84 -3.04
C ILE A 75 -4.73 1.87 -4.56
N ALA A 76 -5.31 2.95 -5.10
CA ALA A 76 -5.52 3.10 -6.55
C ALA A 76 -4.19 3.05 -7.32
N PHE A 77 -3.17 3.75 -6.82
CA PHE A 77 -1.85 3.71 -7.42
C PHE A 77 -1.27 2.29 -7.44
N MET A 78 -1.35 1.55 -6.33
CA MET A 78 -0.77 0.22 -6.20
C MET A 78 -1.53 -0.83 -7.01
N GLU A 79 -2.85 -0.80 -7.00
CA GLU A 79 -3.71 -1.71 -7.77
C GLU A 79 -3.62 -1.42 -9.28
N GLY A 80 -3.24 -0.20 -9.69
CA GLY A 80 -3.14 0.20 -11.09
C GLY A 80 -4.48 0.59 -11.71
N CYS A 81 -5.44 0.99 -10.86
CA CYS A 81 -6.79 1.42 -11.21
C CYS A 81 -6.94 2.94 -11.24
#